data_AF-A0A493T096-F1
#
_entry.id   AF-A0A493T096-F1
#
_cell.length_a   1.000
_cell.length_b   1.000
_cell.length_c   1.000
_cell.angle_alpha   90.00
_cell.angle_beta   90.00
_cell.angle_gamma   90.00
#
_symmetry.space_group_name_H-M   'P 1'
#
loop_
_entity.id
_entity.type
_entity.pdbx_description
1 polymer ?
#
loop_
_entity_poly.entity_id
_entity_poly.type
_entity_poly.pdbx_seq_one_letter_code
_entity_poly.pdbx_strand_id
1 'polypeptide(L)'
;FLQKFLRALDPEDIFSYFGTTGRFPSRLQKRAEGAVKHLELMVIAGPDVYLHHKEDTERYILANLNIGAELLRDASLGGHFRVHLMQMLVLREPEVDVNITTNITSSLISVCEWSKKVNPQNDSDPRHADIVLYVTRFDLELPDGNKELRGVTQLGGVCSSSWSCIITQDTGFDLGVTIAHEIGHRSVKKVREQHSQGKTLPGLKDSVENKGFLVITVGFL
;
A
#
# COMPACT_ATOMS: atom_id res chain seq x y z
N PHE A 1 -11.45 -3.84 14.10
CA PHE A 1 -10.58 -3.45 12.97
C PHE A 1 -9.32 -2.72 13.43
N LEU A 2 -9.38 -1.51 14.00
CA LEU A 2 -8.22 -0.81 14.60
C LEU A 2 -7.43 -1.70 15.57
N GLN A 3 -8.12 -2.46 16.42
CA GLN A 3 -7.50 -3.41 17.35
C GLN A 3 -6.88 -4.65 16.70
N LYS A 4 -7.35 -5.08 15.51
CA LYS A 4 -6.74 -6.18 14.74
C LYS A 4 -5.55 -5.68 13.90
N PHE A 5 -5.65 -4.46 13.37
CA PHE A 5 -4.58 -3.72 12.72
C PHE A 5 -3.42 -3.45 13.70
N LEU A 6 -3.73 -3.05 14.95
CA LEU A 6 -2.75 -2.89 16.03
C LEU A 6 -2.18 -4.23 16.51
N ARG A 7 -2.97 -5.31 16.59
CA ARG A 7 -2.47 -6.65 16.96
C ARG A 7 -1.53 -7.28 15.94
N ALA A 8 -1.66 -6.94 14.65
CA ALA A 8 -0.67 -7.33 13.64
C ALA A 8 0.66 -6.54 13.78
N LEU A 9 0.69 -5.54 14.66
CA LEU A 9 1.83 -4.67 14.96
C LEU A 9 2.27 -4.78 16.44
N ASP A 10 1.70 -5.70 17.24
CA ASP A 10 1.98 -5.78 18.67
C ASP A 10 3.42 -6.30 18.93
N PRO A 11 4.26 -5.60 19.72
CA PRO A 11 5.67 -5.97 19.95
C PRO A 11 5.90 -7.07 21.01
N GLU A 12 4.88 -7.84 21.41
CA GLU A 12 5.01 -8.70 22.60
C GLU A 12 5.94 -9.92 22.42
N ASP A 13 6.38 -10.26 21.22
CA ASP A 13 7.39 -11.33 21.02
C ASP A 13 8.85 -10.90 21.27
N ILE A 14 9.10 -9.66 21.72
CA ILE A 14 10.46 -9.15 21.97
C ILE A 14 10.94 -9.34 23.43
N PHE A 15 10.06 -9.73 24.36
CA PHE A 15 10.38 -9.71 25.80
C PHE A 15 10.79 -11.05 26.44
N SER A 16 11.00 -12.12 25.68
CA SER A 16 11.46 -13.41 26.24
C SER A 16 12.98 -13.66 26.16
N TYR A 17 13.74 -12.76 25.52
CA TYR A 17 15.16 -13.02 25.20
C TYR A 17 16.22 -12.29 26.03
N PHE A 18 15.85 -11.37 26.93
CA PHE A 18 16.83 -10.67 27.78
C PHE A 18 16.59 -10.95 29.26
N GLY A 19 17.38 -11.91 29.75
CA GLY A 19 17.60 -12.14 31.17
C GLY A 19 18.05 -10.86 31.87
N THR A 20 17.48 -10.66 33.05
CA THR A 20 17.69 -9.56 33.99
C THR A 20 19.15 -9.38 34.40
N THR A 21 19.67 -8.15 34.32
CA THR A 21 20.16 -7.31 35.44
C THR A 21 21.20 -6.31 34.94
N GLY A 22 20.96 -5.02 35.11
CA GLY A 22 21.96 -3.98 34.85
C GLY A 22 21.36 -2.61 34.64
N ARG A 23 21.51 -1.72 35.63
CA ARG A 23 21.12 -0.30 35.61
C ARG A 23 21.63 0.40 34.34
N PHE A 24 20.75 1.10 33.61
CA PHE A 24 21.14 2.06 32.57
C PHE A 24 20.81 3.50 33.00
N PRO A 25 21.76 4.46 32.84
CA PRO A 25 21.58 5.85 33.22
C PRO A 25 20.67 6.62 32.24
N SER A 26 20.01 7.63 32.77
CA SER A 26 19.03 8.54 32.17
C SER A 26 19.57 9.40 31.01
N ARG A 27 19.95 8.78 29.89
CA ARG A 27 20.38 9.48 28.66
C ARG A 27 19.83 8.94 27.33
N LEU A 28 18.86 8.02 27.38
CA LEU A 28 18.24 7.40 26.19
C LEU A 28 16.80 7.87 25.94
N GLN A 29 16.47 9.12 26.29
CA GLN A 29 15.12 9.68 26.06
C GLN A 29 15.12 10.84 25.06
N LYS A 30 16.02 10.80 24.07
CA LYS A 30 16.06 11.71 22.91
C LYS A 30 16.58 10.97 21.68
N ARG A 31 15.76 10.10 21.08
CA ARG A 31 15.85 9.65 19.68
C ARG A 31 14.75 8.62 19.39
N ALA A 32 13.52 9.11 19.24
CA ALA A 32 12.45 8.36 18.58
C ALA A 32 11.37 9.33 18.01
N GLU A 33 11.77 10.54 17.60
CA GLU A 33 10.93 11.28 16.64
C GLU A 33 11.24 10.68 15.26
N GLY A 34 10.36 9.79 14.79
CA GLY A 34 10.51 9.16 13.48
C GLY A 34 10.53 10.23 12.39
N ALA A 35 11.55 10.21 11.53
CA ALA A 35 11.66 11.15 10.42
C ALA A 35 10.38 11.10 9.55
N VAL A 36 9.82 12.27 9.25
CA VAL A 36 8.66 12.40 8.35
C VAL A 36 9.06 11.92 6.96
N LYS A 37 8.34 10.95 6.43
CA LYS A 37 8.52 10.43 5.07
C LYS A 37 7.51 11.12 4.16
N HIS A 38 7.97 11.65 3.04
CA HIS A 38 7.11 12.24 2.03
C HIS A 38 6.76 11.14 1.02
N LEU A 39 5.50 11.05 0.63
CA LEU A 39 5.02 10.09 -0.34
C LEU A 39 4.29 10.84 -1.45
N GLU A 40 4.86 10.82 -2.64
CA GLU A 40 4.28 11.43 -3.84
C GLU A 40 3.35 10.42 -4.53
N LEU A 41 2.06 10.78 -4.66
CA LEU A 41 1.02 9.88 -5.12
C LEU A 41 0.34 10.43 -6.37
N MET A 42 0.24 9.59 -7.40
CA MET A 42 -0.65 9.79 -8.55
C MET A 42 -1.84 8.85 -8.40
N VAL A 43 -3.05 9.37 -8.59
CA VAL A 43 -4.28 8.58 -8.43
C VAL A 43 -5.04 8.53 -9.73
N ILE A 44 -5.50 7.33 -10.10
CA ILE A 44 -6.18 7.06 -11.35
C ILE A 44 -7.49 6.35 -11.02
N ALA A 45 -8.61 7.01 -11.23
CA ALA A 45 -9.93 6.42 -11.10
C ALA A 45 -10.35 5.82 -12.45
N GLY A 46 -10.61 4.52 -12.46
CA GLY A 46 -11.02 3.80 -13.67
C GLY A 46 -12.41 4.21 -14.18
N PRO A 47 -12.75 3.86 -15.43
CA PRO A 47 -14.04 4.19 -16.04
C PRO A 47 -15.24 3.65 -15.29
N ASP A 48 -15.09 2.50 -14.65
CA ASP A 48 -16.09 1.85 -13.80
C ASP A 48 -16.35 2.62 -12.48
N VAL A 49 -15.31 3.22 -11.89
CA VAL A 49 -15.45 4.13 -10.74
C VAL A 49 -16.18 5.41 -11.16
N TYR A 50 -15.78 6.00 -12.30
CA TYR A 50 -16.48 7.18 -12.84
C TYR A 50 -17.93 6.86 -13.20
N LEU A 51 -18.20 5.69 -13.78
CA LEU A 51 -19.55 5.28 -14.13
C LEU A 51 -20.46 5.18 -12.89
N HIS A 52 -19.91 4.79 -11.74
CA HIS A 52 -20.64 4.65 -10.49
C HIS A 52 -20.86 5.98 -9.77
N HIS A 53 -19.80 6.79 -9.59
CA HIS A 53 -19.86 8.02 -8.78
C HIS A 53 -20.10 9.31 -9.59
N LYS A 54 -19.98 9.25 -10.93
CA LYS A 54 -20.24 10.36 -11.86
C LYS A 54 -19.45 11.63 -11.52
N GLU A 55 -20.12 12.76 -11.39
CA GLU A 55 -19.51 14.05 -11.08
C GLU A 55 -18.89 14.08 -9.68
N ASP A 56 -19.30 13.19 -8.77
CA ASP A 56 -18.77 13.10 -7.41
C ASP A 56 -17.50 12.23 -7.30
N THR A 57 -17.02 11.61 -8.39
CA THR A 57 -15.85 10.71 -8.37
C THR A 57 -14.62 11.35 -7.74
N GLU A 58 -14.27 12.58 -8.13
CA GLU A 58 -13.09 13.28 -7.58
C GLU A 58 -13.22 13.48 -6.06
N ARG A 59 -14.39 13.98 -5.62
CA ARG A 59 -14.67 14.22 -4.20
C ARG A 59 -14.66 12.92 -3.40
N TYR A 60 -15.21 11.85 -3.96
CA TYR A 60 -15.22 10.51 -3.37
C TYR A 60 -13.81 9.96 -3.17
N ILE A 61 -12.97 10.06 -4.19
CA ILE A 61 -11.57 9.63 -4.14
C ILE A 61 -10.79 10.47 -3.12
N LEU A 62 -10.93 11.79 -3.13
CA LEU A 62 -10.27 12.67 -2.16
C LEU A 62 -10.68 12.35 -0.71
N ALA A 63 -11.94 12.02 -0.45
CA ALA A 63 -12.39 11.62 0.88
C ALA A 63 -11.70 10.32 1.34
N ASN A 64 -11.61 9.32 0.48
CA ASN A 64 -10.91 8.06 0.77
C ASN A 64 -9.40 8.25 0.94
N LEU A 65 -8.78 9.10 0.11
CA LEU A 65 -7.38 9.47 0.26
C LEU A 65 -7.13 10.18 1.60
N ASN A 66 -8.05 11.03 2.06
CA ASN A 66 -7.94 11.70 3.35
C ASN A 66 -8.01 10.69 4.51
N ILE A 67 -8.91 9.71 4.45
CA ILE A 67 -8.98 8.59 5.41
C ILE A 67 -7.65 7.84 5.43
N GLY A 68 -7.13 7.44 4.26
CA GLY A 68 -5.87 6.72 4.15
C GLY A 68 -4.67 7.54 4.64
N ALA A 69 -4.63 8.84 4.33
CA ALA A 69 -3.56 9.73 4.76
C ALA A 69 -3.57 10.00 6.28
N GLU A 70 -4.72 9.94 6.93
CA GLU A 70 -4.79 9.96 8.40
C GLU A 70 -4.18 8.68 8.99
N LEU A 71 -4.54 7.51 8.45
CA LEU A 71 -3.99 6.23 8.89
C LEU A 71 -2.47 6.13 8.69
N LEU A 72 -1.97 6.62 7.55
CA LEU A 72 -0.54 6.63 7.22
C LEU A 72 0.28 7.61 8.08
N ARG A 73 -0.37 8.56 8.77
CA ARG A 73 0.28 9.46 9.72
C ARG A 73 0.42 8.87 11.11
N ASP A 74 -0.23 7.76 11.40
CA ASP A 74 -0.22 7.16 12.73
C ASP A 74 1.21 6.71 13.13
N ALA A 75 1.62 7.11 14.34
CA ALA A 75 2.95 6.84 14.86
C ALA A 75 3.22 5.34 15.07
N SER A 76 2.19 4.50 15.14
CA SER A 76 2.32 3.04 15.25
C SER A 76 3.02 2.40 14.05
N LEU A 77 3.17 3.13 12.93
CA LEU A 77 3.87 2.68 11.72
C LEU A 77 5.39 2.87 11.78
N GLY A 78 5.94 3.37 12.89
CA GLY A 78 7.39 3.61 13.04
C GLY A 78 7.90 4.84 12.28
N GLY A 79 7.00 5.72 11.83
CA GLY A 79 7.30 7.00 11.18
C GLY A 79 6.04 7.63 10.59
N HIS A 80 6.03 8.95 10.40
CA HIS A 80 4.89 9.67 9.85
C HIS A 80 5.00 9.78 8.33
N PHE A 81 4.01 9.33 7.57
CA PHE A 81 3.93 9.62 6.13
C PHE A 81 3.13 10.90 5.89
N ARG A 82 3.68 11.78 5.05
CA ARG A 82 2.98 12.92 4.49
C ARG A 82 2.72 12.63 3.01
N VAL A 83 1.46 12.39 2.69
CA VAL A 83 1.00 12.10 1.32
C VAL A 83 0.84 13.41 0.55
N HIS A 84 1.45 13.48 -0.63
CA HIS A 84 1.33 14.58 -1.59
C HIS A 84 0.64 14.05 -2.83
N LEU A 85 -0.56 14.54 -3.12
CA LEU A 85 -1.25 14.20 -4.36
C LEU A 85 -0.67 15.04 -5.50
N MET A 86 0.09 14.41 -6.38
CA MET A 86 0.78 15.06 -7.48
C MET A 86 -0.16 15.26 -8.67
N GLN A 87 -0.97 14.25 -8.94
CA GLN A 87 -1.93 14.26 -10.04
C GLN A 87 -3.09 13.31 -9.77
N MET A 88 -4.30 13.70 -10.19
CA MET A 88 -5.46 12.82 -10.27
C MET A 88 -5.95 12.73 -11.71
N LEU A 89 -6.19 11.51 -12.18
CA LEU A 89 -6.79 11.22 -13.47
C LEU A 89 -8.11 10.48 -13.26
N VAL A 90 -9.19 10.97 -13.86
CA VAL A 90 -10.49 10.29 -13.88
C VAL A 90 -10.75 9.84 -15.31
N LEU A 91 -10.60 8.53 -15.54
CA LEU A 91 -10.84 7.94 -16.85
C LEU A 91 -12.33 7.83 -17.09
N ARG A 92 -12.83 8.36 -18.21
CA ARG A 92 -14.24 8.27 -18.60
C ARG A 92 -14.51 7.11 -19.55
N GLU A 93 -13.48 6.71 -20.28
CA GLU A 93 -13.50 5.62 -21.26
C GLU A 93 -12.32 4.68 -20.99
N PRO A 94 -12.41 3.39 -21.38
CA PRO A 94 -11.32 2.45 -21.23
C PRO A 94 -10.07 2.88 -22.01
N GLU A 95 -8.92 2.84 -21.35
CA GLU A 95 -7.62 3.03 -21.99
C GLU A 95 -7.18 1.73 -22.66
N VAL A 96 -6.70 1.80 -23.91
CA VAL A 96 -6.36 0.62 -24.73
C VAL A 96 -5.30 -0.26 -24.07
N ASP A 97 -4.37 0.35 -23.33
CA ASP A 97 -3.24 -0.31 -22.70
C ASP A 97 -3.50 -0.78 -21.25
N VAL A 98 -4.72 -0.55 -20.74
CA VAL A 98 -5.11 -0.93 -19.36
C VAL A 98 -6.14 -2.05 -19.43
N ASN A 99 -5.76 -3.23 -18.93
CA ASN A 99 -6.61 -4.40 -18.89
C ASN A 99 -6.76 -4.91 -17.45
N ILE A 100 -7.95 -4.72 -16.88
CA ILE A 100 -8.33 -5.25 -15.56
C ILE A 100 -9.19 -6.50 -15.77
N THR A 101 -8.70 -7.63 -15.27
CA THR A 101 -9.32 -8.96 -15.40
C THR A 101 -9.30 -9.69 -14.05
N THR A 102 -9.97 -10.85 -13.99
CA THR A 102 -9.93 -11.76 -12.83
C THR A 102 -8.52 -12.33 -12.58
N ASN A 103 -7.65 -12.34 -13.60
CA ASN A 103 -6.24 -12.67 -13.38
C ASN A 103 -5.50 -11.45 -12.80
N ILE A 104 -5.43 -11.40 -11.47
CA ILE A 104 -4.84 -10.29 -10.73
C ILE A 104 -3.38 -9.99 -11.12
N THR A 105 -2.59 -11.02 -11.45
CA THR A 105 -1.19 -10.84 -11.86
C THR A 105 -1.11 -10.13 -13.21
N SER A 106 -1.96 -10.52 -14.17
CA SER A 106 -2.04 -9.85 -15.47
C SER A 106 -2.52 -8.41 -15.34
N SER A 107 -3.54 -8.17 -14.50
CA SER A 107 -4.08 -6.83 -14.23
C SER A 107 -3.02 -5.91 -13.65
N LEU A 108 -2.26 -6.40 -12.67
CA LEU A 108 -1.17 -5.64 -12.07
C LEU A 108 -0.09 -5.30 -13.10
N ILE A 109 0.41 -6.28 -13.86
CA ILE A 109 1.41 -6.03 -14.91
C ILE A 109 0.92 -4.98 -15.90
N SER A 110 -0.33 -5.08 -16.37
CA SER A 110 -0.91 -4.13 -17.32
C SER A 110 -0.94 -2.70 -16.76
N VAL A 111 -1.43 -2.52 -15.53
CA VAL A 111 -1.46 -1.20 -14.87
C VAL A 111 -0.05 -0.65 -14.64
N CYS A 112 0.90 -1.47 -14.21
CA CYS A 112 2.27 -1.05 -13.95
C CYS A 112 3.03 -0.65 -15.22
N GLU A 113 2.82 -1.34 -16.34
CA GLU A 113 3.44 -0.97 -17.61
C GLU A 113 2.81 0.29 -18.19
N TRP A 114 1.49 0.43 -18.08
CA TRP A 114 0.82 1.65 -18.50
C TRP A 114 1.18 2.85 -17.61
N SER A 115 1.32 2.65 -16.29
CA SER A 115 1.67 3.72 -15.35
C SER A 115 3.01 4.37 -15.68
N LYS A 116 3.99 3.62 -16.20
CA LYS A 116 5.29 4.15 -16.68
C LYS A 116 5.15 5.14 -17.84
N LYS A 117 4.09 5.04 -18.63
CA LYS A 117 3.82 5.94 -19.77
C LYS A 117 3.23 7.27 -19.30
N VAL A 118 2.43 7.26 -18.24
CA VAL A 118 1.72 8.45 -17.73
C VAL A 118 2.45 9.14 -16.57
N ASN A 119 3.24 8.40 -15.79
CA ASN A 119 4.08 8.93 -14.73
C ASN A 119 5.48 9.24 -15.27
N PRO A 120 5.94 10.50 -15.25
CA PRO A 120 7.32 10.84 -15.64
C PRO A 120 8.32 9.96 -14.90
N GLN A 121 9.38 9.50 -15.55
CA GLN A 121 10.39 8.63 -14.88
C GLN A 121 11.45 9.44 -14.13
N ASN A 122 11.53 10.74 -14.36
CA ASN A 122 12.46 11.62 -13.69
C ASN A 122 11.84 12.12 -12.38
N ASP A 123 12.42 11.72 -11.25
CA ASP A 123 12.03 12.12 -9.89
C ASP A 123 12.09 13.65 -9.67
N SER A 124 12.85 14.38 -10.49
CA SER A 124 12.87 15.85 -10.44
C SER A 124 11.73 16.52 -11.22
N ASP A 125 10.92 15.77 -11.98
CA ASP A 125 9.71 16.32 -12.62
C ASP A 125 8.66 16.55 -11.54
N PRO A 126 8.07 17.76 -11.41
CA PRO A 126 7.08 18.06 -10.38
C PRO A 126 5.75 17.28 -10.54
N ARG A 127 5.58 16.52 -11.62
CA ARG A 127 4.44 15.62 -11.83
C ARG A 127 4.80 14.15 -11.55
N HIS A 128 6.06 13.86 -11.25
CA HIS A 128 6.48 12.52 -10.83
C HIS A 128 5.72 12.12 -9.57
N ALA A 129 5.42 10.84 -9.46
CA ALA A 129 4.90 10.24 -8.24
C ALA A 129 5.69 8.98 -7.90
N ASP A 130 6.03 8.83 -6.62
CA ASP A 130 6.58 7.61 -6.03
C ASP A 130 5.68 6.40 -6.27
N ILE A 131 4.36 6.60 -6.21
CA ILE A 131 3.34 5.56 -6.36
C ILE A 131 2.22 6.03 -7.29
N VAL A 132 1.80 5.14 -8.19
CA VAL A 132 0.58 5.25 -8.98
C VAL A 132 -0.48 4.30 -8.42
N LEU A 133 -1.57 4.87 -7.91
CA LEU A 133 -2.73 4.15 -7.39
C LEU A 133 -3.84 4.10 -8.44
N TYR A 134 -4.16 2.92 -8.93
CA TYR A 134 -5.32 2.67 -9.78
C TYR A 134 -6.49 2.19 -8.93
N VAL A 135 -7.65 2.84 -9.07
CA VAL A 135 -8.89 2.48 -8.37
C VAL A 135 -9.88 1.95 -9.39
N THR A 136 -10.45 0.78 -9.11
CA THR A 136 -11.42 0.09 -9.98
C THR A 136 -12.60 -0.39 -9.14
N ARG A 137 -13.79 -0.52 -9.74
CA ARG A 137 -14.93 -1.25 -9.15
C ARG A 137 -15.03 -2.70 -9.65
N PHE A 138 -14.09 -3.15 -10.48
CA PHE A 138 -13.98 -4.55 -10.87
C PHE A 138 -13.73 -5.43 -9.64
N ASP A 139 -14.46 -6.55 -9.53
CA ASP A 139 -14.24 -7.54 -8.47
C ASP A 139 -12.91 -8.25 -8.68
N LEU A 140 -11.91 -7.86 -7.89
CA LEU A 140 -10.60 -8.52 -7.93
C LEU A 140 -10.73 -9.92 -7.33
N GLU A 141 -10.04 -10.88 -7.94
CA GLU A 141 -10.14 -12.28 -7.55
C GLU A 141 -8.75 -12.88 -7.35
N LEU A 142 -8.66 -13.75 -6.35
CA LEU A 142 -7.55 -14.67 -6.17
C LEU A 142 -7.56 -15.78 -7.24
N PRO A 143 -6.42 -16.46 -7.50
CA PRO A 143 -6.38 -17.61 -8.40
C PRO A 143 -7.33 -18.76 -8.03
N ASP A 144 -7.71 -18.86 -6.76
CA ASP A 144 -8.68 -19.84 -6.26
C ASP A 144 -10.16 -19.40 -6.44
N GLY A 145 -10.39 -18.21 -7.02
CA GLY A 145 -11.70 -17.61 -7.25
C GLY A 145 -12.26 -16.84 -6.07
N ASN A 146 -11.50 -16.68 -4.98
CA ASN A 146 -11.95 -15.89 -3.83
C ASN A 146 -11.96 -14.38 -4.16
N LYS A 147 -13.11 -13.73 -3.95
CA LYS A 147 -13.38 -12.31 -4.21
C LYS A 147 -13.23 -11.38 -3.00
N GLU A 148 -12.66 -11.87 -1.91
CA GLU A 148 -12.39 -11.04 -0.74
C GLU A 148 -11.18 -10.10 -0.95
N LEU A 149 -10.47 -10.24 -2.07
CA LEU A 149 -9.35 -9.39 -2.45
C LEU A 149 -9.80 -7.97 -2.76
N ARG A 150 -9.28 -6.99 -2.02
CA ARG A 150 -9.61 -5.56 -2.21
C ARG A 150 -8.47 -4.71 -2.73
N GLY A 151 -7.25 -5.22 -2.76
CA GLY A 151 -6.08 -4.49 -3.23
C GLY A 151 -4.98 -5.43 -3.65
N VAL A 152 -4.16 -5.00 -4.61
CA VAL A 152 -2.96 -5.74 -4.98
C VAL A 152 -1.82 -4.78 -5.25
N THR A 153 -0.65 -5.19 -4.78
CA THR A 153 0.60 -4.53 -5.06
C THR A 153 1.71 -5.58 -5.10
N GLN A 154 2.77 -5.35 -5.87
CA GLN A 154 3.96 -6.19 -5.78
C GLN A 154 4.71 -5.90 -4.47
N LEU A 155 5.27 -6.93 -3.83
CA LEU A 155 6.14 -6.74 -2.67
C LEU A 155 7.50 -6.21 -3.11
N GLY A 156 7.81 -4.97 -2.76
CA GLY A 156 9.06 -4.29 -3.07
C GLY A 156 9.06 -2.88 -2.49
N GLY A 157 10.23 -2.27 -2.29
CA GLY A 157 10.30 -0.90 -1.77
C GLY A 157 9.55 0.09 -2.67
N VAL A 158 9.03 1.16 -2.06
CA VAL A 158 8.28 2.25 -2.71
C VAL A 158 8.99 2.78 -3.97
N CYS A 159 10.33 2.89 -3.96
CA CYS A 159 11.12 3.51 -5.02
C CYS A 159 11.59 2.54 -6.14
N SER A 160 10.97 1.38 -6.32
CA SER A 160 11.28 0.51 -7.47
C SER A 160 10.57 1.04 -8.71
N SER A 161 11.31 1.62 -9.66
CA SER A 161 10.74 2.23 -10.88
C SER A 161 9.93 1.25 -11.73
N SER A 162 10.26 -0.05 -11.68
CA SER A 162 9.56 -1.06 -12.48
C SER A 162 8.18 -1.42 -11.94
N TRP A 163 7.89 -1.13 -10.66
CA TRP A 163 6.72 -1.66 -9.95
C TRP A 163 6.08 -0.64 -9.01
N SER A 164 6.13 0.66 -9.27
CA SER A 164 5.57 1.72 -8.41
C SER A 164 4.03 1.86 -8.50
N CYS A 165 3.32 0.75 -8.62
CA CYS A 165 1.89 0.67 -8.95
C CYS A 165 1.13 -0.10 -7.86
N ILE A 166 -0.10 0.34 -7.60
CA ILE A 166 -1.06 -0.30 -6.70
C ILE A 166 -2.41 -0.34 -7.42
N ILE A 167 -3.14 -1.45 -7.31
CA ILE A 167 -4.55 -1.52 -7.72
C ILE A 167 -5.40 -1.70 -6.47
N THR A 168 -6.48 -0.94 -6.33
CA THR A 168 -7.47 -1.10 -5.25
C THR A 168 -8.87 -1.21 -5.82
N GLN A 169 -9.67 -2.07 -5.21
CA GLN A 169 -11.09 -2.19 -5.47
C GLN A 169 -11.85 -1.18 -4.61
N ASP A 170 -12.70 -0.40 -5.25
CA ASP A 170 -13.65 0.50 -4.62
C ASP A 170 -14.87 -0.28 -4.12
N THR A 171 -14.96 -0.44 -2.80
CA THR A 171 -16.07 -1.06 -2.07
C THR A 171 -16.86 -0.08 -1.20
N GLY A 172 -16.51 1.22 -1.22
CA GLY A 172 -17.05 2.22 -0.31
C GLY A 172 -15.94 2.99 0.41
N PHE A 173 -16.28 3.65 1.52
CA PHE A 173 -15.32 4.45 2.31
C PHE A 173 -14.25 3.61 3.04
N ASP A 174 -14.40 2.28 3.04
CA ASP A 174 -13.36 1.34 3.42
C ASP A 174 -12.19 1.31 2.41
N LEU A 175 -12.38 1.84 1.19
CA LEU A 175 -11.30 2.05 0.22
C LEU A 175 -10.12 2.83 0.83
N GLY A 176 -10.38 3.87 1.63
CA GLY A 176 -9.30 4.63 2.28
C GLY A 176 -8.41 3.78 3.20
N VAL A 177 -9.01 2.79 3.86
CA VAL A 177 -8.30 1.81 4.68
C VAL A 177 -7.46 0.88 3.80
N THR A 178 -8.05 0.37 2.72
CA THR A 178 -7.36 -0.47 1.74
C THR A 178 -6.15 0.26 1.14
N ILE A 179 -6.29 1.54 0.77
CA ILE A 179 -5.19 2.37 0.27
C ILE A 179 -4.03 2.44 1.27
N ALA A 180 -4.32 2.75 2.54
CA ALA A 180 -3.29 2.82 3.57
C ALA A 180 -2.59 1.48 3.78
N HIS A 181 -3.33 0.38 3.72
CA HIS A 181 -2.80 -0.97 3.83
C HIS A 181 -1.80 -1.32 2.71
N GLU A 182 -2.18 -1.09 1.45
CA GLU A 182 -1.32 -1.37 0.29
C GLU A 182 -0.05 -0.49 0.29
N ILE A 183 -0.18 0.79 0.65
CA ILE A 183 0.96 1.71 0.80
C ILE A 183 1.87 1.28 1.95
N GLY A 184 1.29 0.82 3.07
CA GLY A 184 2.01 0.27 4.21
C GLY A 184 2.89 -0.93 3.80
N HIS A 185 2.35 -1.87 3.03
CA HIS A 185 3.08 -3.03 2.54
C HIS A 185 4.35 -2.67 1.75
N ARG A 186 4.32 -1.61 0.95
CA ARG A 186 5.50 -1.09 0.23
C ARG A 186 6.54 -0.47 1.15
N SER A 187 6.06 0.21 2.19
CA SER A 187 6.89 1.00 3.10
C SER A 187 7.69 0.16 4.08
N VAL A 188 7.18 -1.00 4.49
CA VAL A 188 7.76 -1.86 5.54
C VAL A 188 9.09 -2.52 5.12
N LYS A 189 9.38 -2.71 3.83
CA LYS A 189 10.68 -3.29 3.42
C LYS A 189 11.87 -2.34 3.46
N LYS A 190 11.69 -1.02 3.58
CA LYS A 190 12.84 -0.10 3.81
C LYS A 190 13.50 -0.33 5.19
N VAL A 191 12.84 -1.04 6.11
CA VAL A 191 13.39 -1.39 7.43
C VAL A 191 14.20 -2.69 7.41
N ARG A 192 13.99 -3.59 6.44
CA ARG A 192 14.64 -4.92 6.42
C ARG A 192 15.93 -4.99 5.59
N GLU A 193 16.22 -4.01 4.74
CA GLU A 193 17.47 -3.98 3.95
C GLU A 193 18.67 -3.35 4.66
N GLN A 194 18.48 -2.72 5.84
CA GLN A 194 19.60 -2.24 6.66
C GLN A 194 19.99 -3.17 7.82
N HIS A 195 19.36 -4.34 7.96
CA HIS A 195 19.74 -5.29 9.03
C HIS A 195 19.77 -6.75 8.54
N SER A 196 20.98 -7.29 8.43
CA SER A 196 21.34 -8.72 8.37
C SER A 196 20.97 -9.43 7.05
N GLN A 197 21.91 -9.75 6.15
CA GLN A 197 22.91 -10.82 6.39
C GLN A 197 22.49 -11.81 7.48
N GLY A 198 21.78 -12.85 7.05
CA GLY A 198 21.70 -14.14 7.74
C GLY A 198 20.64 -14.25 8.84
N LYS A 199 19.62 -15.07 8.55
CA LYS A 199 19.11 -16.21 9.36
C LYS A 199 17.58 -16.31 9.29
N THR A 200 17.13 -17.42 8.74
CA THR A 200 15.73 -17.85 8.67
C THR A 200 15.32 -18.55 9.96
N LEU A 201 14.15 -18.25 10.52
CA LEU A 201 13.50 -19.04 11.58
C LEU A 201 12.01 -19.24 11.23
N PRO A 202 11.42 -20.40 11.57
CA PRO A 202 10.15 -20.89 11.02
C PRO A 202 8.94 -20.48 11.88
N GLY A 203 7.75 -20.35 11.28
CA GLY A 203 6.52 -20.41 12.09
C GLY A 203 5.28 -19.63 11.64
N LEU A 204 5.31 -18.83 10.56
CA LEU A 204 4.06 -18.42 9.90
C LEU A 204 3.72 -19.44 8.82
N LYS A 205 2.46 -19.87 8.74
CA LYS A 205 1.95 -20.49 7.51
C LYS A 205 1.75 -19.38 6.48
N ASP A 206 2.88 -18.93 5.96
CA ASP A 206 3.02 -18.14 4.77
C ASP A 206 2.53 -19.02 3.60
N SER A 207 1.37 -18.71 3.03
CA SER A 207 1.14 -19.13 1.65
C SER A 207 1.81 -18.09 0.75
N VAL A 208 3.14 -18.08 0.78
CA VAL A 208 3.94 -17.48 -0.29
C VAL A 208 3.67 -18.34 -1.51
N GLU A 209 2.71 -17.92 -2.34
CA GLU A 209 2.67 -18.45 -3.68
C GLU A 209 3.98 -18.02 -4.35
N ASN A 210 4.60 -18.96 -5.07
CA ASN A 210 6.01 -19.01 -5.47
C ASN A 210 6.42 -17.92 -6.51
N LYS A 211 5.81 -16.74 -6.46
CA LYS A 211 5.90 -15.63 -7.43
C LYS A 211 5.99 -14.22 -6.81
N GLY A 212 6.02 -14.06 -5.48
CA GLY A 212 6.31 -12.77 -4.84
C GLY A 212 5.13 -11.78 -4.75
N PHE A 213 3.90 -12.28 -4.82
CA PHE A 213 2.68 -11.51 -4.57
C PHE A 213 2.04 -11.99 -3.25
N LEU A 214 1.61 -11.06 -2.40
CA LEU A 214 0.80 -11.35 -1.22
C LEU A 214 -0.61 -10.86 -1.50
N VAL A 215 -1.59 -11.70 -1.21
CA VAL A 215 -2.99 -11.46 -1.51
C VAL A 215 -3.77 -11.51 -0.20
N ILE A 216 -4.54 -10.48 0.11
CA ILE A 216 -5.29 -10.42 1.38
C ILE A 216 -6.78 -10.26 1.12
N THR A 217 -7.52 -11.13 1.79
CA THR A 217 -8.96 -11.18 1.87
C THR A 217 -9.45 -10.28 3.01
N VAL A 218 -10.17 -9.20 2.71
CA VAL A 218 -10.79 -8.36 3.75
C VAL A 218 -12.15 -8.96 4.09
N GLY A 219 -12.15 -9.97 4.96
CA GLY A 219 -13.37 -10.55 5.52
C GLY A 219 -14.00 -9.59 6.54
N PHE A 220 -15.14 -8.99 6.20
CA PHE A 220 -16.01 -8.32 7.16
C PHE A 220 -16.84 -9.36 7.92
N LEU A 221 -16.51 -9.57 9.20
CA LEU A 221 -17.36 -10.19 10.23
C LEU A 221 -17.27 -9.35 11.50
#